data_AF-A0A916VPD7-F1
#
_entry.id   AF-A0A916VPD7-F1
#
_cell.length_a   1.000
_cell.length_b   1.000
_cell.length_c   1.000
_cell.angle_alpha   90.00
_cell.angle_beta   90.00
_cell.angle_gamma   90.00
#
_symmetry.space_group_name_H-M   'P 1'
#
loop_
_entity.id
_entity.type
_entity.pdbx_description
1 polymer ?
#
loop_
_entity_poly.entity_id
_entity_poly.type
_entity_poly.pdbx_seq_one_letter_code
_entity_poly.pdbx_strand_id
1 'polypeptide(L)'
;MNKGQFDYIYRNLSKKEKEILKWYLSDKNMTQTKIANLTNYDQGNISKKLRAIAKKFNYSESSLDWKEYLVNIFGKFQPNMVDQELLKYYGCHQVFMPDGPEKLDSPFYIERHRIKRCSVESECYEEIEKPSSLVRIKAPNQMGKTSLIKRIQDKANHSNYIPIYLRFDNSD
;
A
#
# COMPACT_ATOMS: atom_id res chain seq x y z
N MET A 1 -6.47 11.19 -19.50
CA MET A 1 -5.59 10.98 -20.68
C MET A 1 -5.90 9.63 -21.30
N ASN A 2 -5.96 9.54 -22.64
CA ASN A 2 -6.14 8.28 -23.37
C ASN A 2 -4.79 7.72 -23.87
N LYS A 3 -4.77 6.47 -24.37
CA LYS A 3 -3.53 5.81 -24.80
C LYS A 3 -2.84 6.54 -25.96
N GLY A 4 -3.61 7.04 -26.94
CA GLY A 4 -3.05 7.80 -28.07
C GLY A 4 -2.35 9.10 -27.66
N GLN A 5 -2.92 9.85 -26.70
CA GLN A 5 -2.30 11.04 -26.12
C GLN A 5 -1.02 10.67 -25.37
N PHE A 6 -1.04 9.59 -24.58
CA PHE A 6 0.14 9.11 -23.86
C PHE A 6 1.28 8.78 -24.83
N ASP A 7 1.00 7.97 -25.86
CA ASP A 7 2.01 7.53 -26.84
C ASP A 7 2.60 8.74 -27.60
N TYR A 8 1.77 9.72 -27.95
CA TYR A 8 2.21 10.96 -28.59
C TYR A 8 3.15 11.77 -27.69
N ILE A 9 2.78 11.99 -26.43
CA ILE A 9 3.61 12.73 -25.47
C ILE A 9 4.92 11.99 -25.24
N TYR A 10 4.86 10.67 -25.05
CA TYR A 10 6.04 9.84 -24.83
C TYR A 10 7.00 9.85 -26.02
N ARG A 11 6.49 9.76 -27.26
CA ARG A 11 7.33 9.85 -28.47
C ARG A 11 8.09 11.16 -28.54
N ASN A 12 7.44 12.27 -28.18
CA ASN A 12 7.99 13.63 -28.20
C ASN A 12 8.90 13.98 -27.02
N LEU A 13 9.09 13.08 -26.04
CA LEU A 13 10.10 13.28 -24.99
C LEU A 13 11.51 13.22 -25.58
N SER A 14 12.39 14.08 -25.07
CA SER A 14 13.81 14.05 -25.44
C SER A 14 14.48 12.75 -25.00
N LYS A 15 15.58 12.36 -25.66
CA LYS A 15 16.35 11.15 -25.30
C LYS A 15 16.73 11.13 -23.82
N LYS A 16 17.18 12.28 -23.30
CA LYS A 16 17.59 12.43 -21.90
C LYS A 16 16.42 12.31 -20.92
N GLU A 17 15.25 12.85 -21.27
CA GLU A 17 14.04 12.68 -20.45
C GLU A 17 13.60 11.22 -20.38
N LYS A 18 13.70 10.48 -21.50
CA LYS A 18 13.41 9.04 -21.54
C LYS A 18 14.38 8.23 -20.69
N GLU A 19 15.67 8.57 -20.69
CA GLU A 19 16.67 7.93 -19.84
C GLU A 19 16.40 8.15 -18.34
N ILE A 20 16.16 9.40 -17.93
CA ILE A 20 15.84 9.73 -16.54
C ILE A 20 14.58 8.98 -16.09
N LEU A 21 13.56 8.94 -16.95
CA LEU A 21 12.30 8.28 -16.66
C LEU A 21 12.45 6.76 -16.59
N LYS A 22 13.28 6.16 -17.46
CA LYS A 22 13.61 4.74 -17.40
C LYS A 22 14.28 4.41 -16.06
N TRP A 23 15.31 5.15 -15.67
CA TRP A 23 15.98 4.93 -14.38
C TRP A 23 15.05 5.09 -13.19
N TYR A 24 14.18 6.10 -13.20
CA TYR A 24 13.23 6.36 -12.13
C TYR A 24 12.18 5.24 -11.97
N LEU A 25 11.70 4.67 -13.08
CA LEU A 25 10.64 3.65 -13.05
C LEU A 25 11.17 2.23 -12.85
N SER A 26 12.48 1.99 -13.03
CA SER A 26 13.07 0.65 -13.03
C SER A 26 13.42 0.10 -11.64
N ASP A 27 13.55 0.95 -10.60
CA ASP A 27 13.94 0.50 -9.26
C ASP A 27 13.43 1.47 -8.19
N LYS A 28 12.75 0.92 -7.17
CA LYS A 28 12.25 1.64 -5.99
C LYS A 28 13.35 2.28 -5.15
N ASN A 29 14.55 1.69 -5.11
CA ASN A 29 15.68 2.21 -4.35
C ASN A 29 16.46 3.30 -5.12
N MET A 30 16.04 3.62 -6.34
CA MET A 30 16.66 4.62 -7.19
C MET A 30 16.25 6.03 -6.76
N THR A 31 17.02 6.59 -5.83
CA THR A 31 16.82 7.99 -5.40
C THR A 31 17.31 8.96 -6.47
N GLN A 32 16.75 10.16 -6.47
CA GLN A 32 17.12 11.24 -7.42
C GLN A 32 18.63 11.52 -7.42
N THR A 33 19.28 11.37 -6.25
CA THR A 33 20.73 11.48 -6.08
C THR A 33 21.50 10.39 -6.81
N LYS A 34 21.03 9.14 -6.77
CA LYS A 34 21.66 8.03 -7.51
C LYS A 34 21.51 8.21 -9.02
N ILE A 35 20.33 8.67 -9.47
CA ILE A 35 20.09 8.98 -10.89
C ILE A 35 21.00 10.11 -11.36
N ALA A 36 21.21 11.15 -10.54
CA ALA A 36 22.12 12.27 -10.84
C ALA A 36 23.53 11.77 -11.14
N ASN A 37 24.05 10.92 -10.25
CA ASN A 37 25.38 10.35 -10.35
C ASN A 37 25.53 9.42 -11.57
N LEU A 38 24.50 8.64 -11.90
CA LEU A 38 24.51 7.73 -13.05
C LEU A 38 24.35 8.45 -14.40
N THR A 39 23.73 9.63 -14.41
CA THR A 39 23.40 10.37 -15.63
C THR A 39 24.30 11.59 -15.87
N ASN A 40 25.32 11.81 -15.04
CA ASN A 40 26.26 12.94 -15.09
C ASN A 40 25.52 14.31 -15.06
N TYR A 41 24.44 14.37 -14.29
CA TYR A 41 23.57 15.55 -14.13
C TYR A 41 23.75 16.19 -12.74
N ASP A 42 23.55 17.50 -12.65
CA ASP A 42 23.44 18.20 -11.36
C ASP A 42 22.19 17.74 -10.57
N GLN A 43 22.36 17.42 -9.28
CA GLN A 43 21.35 16.76 -8.43
C GLN A 43 20.05 17.59 -8.28
N GLY A 44 20.15 18.92 -8.19
CA GLY A 44 19.00 19.83 -8.08
C GLY A 44 18.12 19.88 -9.34
N ASN A 45 18.59 19.28 -10.43
CA ASN A 45 17.99 19.36 -11.76
C ASN A 45 16.99 18.22 -12.03
N ILE A 46 17.18 17.03 -11.45
CA ILE A 46 16.37 15.85 -11.80
C ILE A 46 14.92 15.95 -11.32
N SER A 47 14.69 16.44 -10.10
CA SER A 47 13.33 16.61 -9.57
C SER A 47 12.54 17.65 -10.37
N LYS A 48 13.20 18.73 -10.79
CA LYS A 48 12.62 19.75 -11.67
C LYS A 48 12.27 19.16 -13.03
N LYS A 49 13.17 18.34 -13.60
CA LYS A 49 12.94 17.64 -14.87
C LYS A 49 11.80 16.63 -14.79
N LEU A 50 11.77 15.77 -13.78
CA LEU A 50 10.70 14.80 -13.60
C LEU A 50 9.34 15.49 -13.39
N ARG A 51 9.30 16.56 -12.59
CA ARG A 51 8.08 17.38 -12.44
C ARG A 51 7.66 18.03 -13.76
N ALA A 52 8.61 18.52 -14.56
CA ALA A 52 8.32 19.05 -15.89
C ALA A 52 7.78 17.97 -16.85
N ILE A 53 8.34 16.76 -16.80
CA ILE A 53 7.82 15.60 -17.55
C ILE A 53 6.39 15.29 -17.09
N ALA A 54 6.12 15.23 -15.79
CA ALA A 54 4.77 15.04 -15.27
C ALA A 54 3.79 16.10 -15.81
N LYS A 55 4.18 17.38 -15.83
CA LYS A 55 3.37 18.45 -16.43
C LYS A 55 3.08 18.21 -17.91
N LYS A 56 4.04 17.69 -18.69
CA LYS A 56 3.79 17.30 -20.11
C LYS A 56 2.74 16.21 -20.23
N PHE A 57 2.60 15.33 -19.24
CA PHE A 57 1.55 14.29 -19.19
C PHE A 57 0.20 14.79 -18.67
N ASN A 58 0.00 16.12 -18.54
CA ASN A 58 -1.18 16.77 -17.96
C ASN A 58 -1.31 16.57 -16.43
N TYR A 59 -0.19 16.54 -15.72
CA TYR A 59 -0.20 16.62 -14.26
C TYR A 59 -0.65 18.01 -13.79
N SER A 60 -1.58 18.04 -12.81
CA SER A 60 -2.01 19.25 -12.09
C SER A 60 -1.55 19.20 -10.64
N GLU A 61 -1.13 20.33 -10.09
CA GLU A 61 -0.68 20.44 -8.70
C GLU A 61 -1.82 20.28 -7.67
N SER A 62 -3.08 20.28 -8.13
CA SER A 62 -4.26 19.95 -7.35
C SER A 62 -4.51 18.43 -7.20
N SER A 63 -3.65 17.60 -7.76
CA SER A 63 -3.76 16.13 -7.76
C SER A 63 -2.64 15.46 -6.93
N LEU A 64 -2.58 14.13 -6.91
CA LEU A 64 -1.60 13.30 -6.16
C LEU A 64 -0.15 13.80 -6.29
N ASP A 65 0.78 13.31 -5.47
CA ASP A 65 2.22 13.60 -5.65
C ASP A 65 2.63 13.29 -7.11
N TRP A 66 3.38 14.19 -7.76
CA TRP A 66 3.79 14.03 -9.16
C TRP A 66 4.59 12.74 -9.39
N LYS A 67 5.27 12.25 -8.34
CA LYS A 67 5.96 10.96 -8.32
C LYS A 67 4.99 9.80 -8.52
N GLU A 68 3.96 9.76 -7.68
CA GLU A 68 2.90 8.77 -7.73
C GLU A 68 2.13 8.84 -9.05
N TYR A 69 1.84 10.06 -9.53
CA TYR A 69 1.18 10.27 -10.81
C TYR A 69 1.93 9.63 -11.98
N LEU A 70 3.25 9.81 -12.05
CA LEU A 70 4.07 9.19 -13.09
C LEU A 70 4.04 7.67 -12.99
N VAL A 71 4.25 7.11 -11.80
CA VAL A 71 4.24 5.65 -11.61
C VAL A 71 2.90 5.05 -12.02
N ASN A 72 1.78 5.67 -11.64
CA ASN A 72 0.44 5.19 -11.96
C ASN A 72 0.10 5.30 -13.45
N ILE A 73 0.48 6.39 -14.12
CA ILE A 73 0.26 6.54 -15.56
C ILE A 73 1.08 5.54 -16.36
N PHE A 74 2.37 5.39 -16.02
CA PHE A 74 3.22 4.44 -16.72
C PHE A 74 2.82 2.99 -16.40
N GLY A 75 2.37 2.69 -15.19
CA GLY A 75 1.77 1.39 -14.85
C GLY A 75 0.54 1.07 -15.71
N LYS A 76 -0.30 2.08 -15.97
CA LYS A 76 -1.53 1.91 -16.77
C LYS A 76 -1.27 1.73 -18.27
N PHE A 77 -0.35 2.50 -18.86
CA PHE A 77 -0.15 2.53 -20.31
C PHE A 77 1.09 1.79 -20.80
N GLN A 78 2.10 1.60 -19.94
CA GLN A 78 3.36 0.93 -20.27
C GLN A 78 3.94 0.16 -19.06
N PRO A 79 3.23 -0.86 -18.54
CA PRO A 79 3.58 -1.57 -17.31
C PRO A 79 4.99 -2.20 -17.35
N ASN A 80 5.46 -2.63 -18.52
CA ASN A 80 6.80 -3.22 -18.70
C ASN A 80 7.97 -2.29 -18.34
N MET A 81 7.72 -0.97 -18.23
CA MET A 81 8.73 0.00 -17.83
C MET A 81 8.76 0.25 -16.33
N VAL A 82 7.75 -0.22 -15.58
CA VAL A 82 7.59 0.10 -14.17
C VAL A 82 7.85 -1.14 -13.35
N ASP A 83 8.74 -1.00 -12.39
CA ASP A 83 9.02 -2.04 -11.41
C ASP A 83 7.78 -2.38 -10.59
N GLN A 84 7.57 -3.67 -10.33
CA GLN A 84 6.39 -4.17 -9.62
C GLN A 84 6.38 -3.75 -8.15
N GLU A 85 7.54 -3.67 -7.49
CA GLU A 85 7.61 -3.16 -6.13
C GLU A 85 7.31 -1.66 -6.07
N LEU A 86 7.72 -0.91 -7.09
CA LEU A 86 7.40 0.50 -7.23
C LEU A 86 5.90 0.73 -7.41
N LEU A 87 5.23 -0.08 -8.24
CA LEU A 87 3.77 -0.07 -8.38
C LEU A 87 3.07 -0.44 -7.08
N LYS A 88 3.60 -1.38 -6.30
CA LYS A 88 3.03 -1.73 -5.00
C LYS A 88 3.22 -0.61 -3.97
N TYR A 89 4.35 0.11 -4.02
CA TYR A 89 4.65 1.21 -3.11
C TYR A 89 3.79 2.45 -3.36
N TYR A 90 3.66 2.85 -4.63
CA TYR A 90 2.79 3.97 -5.05
C TYR A 90 1.37 3.55 -5.37
N GLY A 91 1.07 2.26 -5.23
CA GLY A 91 -0.26 1.72 -5.44
C GLY A 91 -1.22 2.40 -4.48
N CYS A 92 -2.14 3.17 -5.05
CA CYS A 92 -3.26 3.72 -4.32
C CYS A 92 -4.11 2.52 -3.88
N HIS A 93 -3.96 2.08 -2.63
CA HIS A 93 -4.91 1.14 -2.06
C HIS A 93 -6.24 1.88 -2.08
N GLN A 94 -7.18 1.42 -2.90
CA GLN A 94 -8.52 1.99 -2.91
C GLN A 94 -9.01 2.02 -1.47
N VAL A 95 -9.25 3.23 -0.96
CA VAL A 95 -9.82 3.41 0.37
C VAL A 95 -11.28 3.00 0.22
N PHE A 96 -11.56 1.74 0.55
CA PHE A 96 -12.93 1.26 0.65
C PHE A 96 -13.53 1.75 1.96
N MET A 97 -14.82 2.10 1.93
CA MET A 97 -15.54 2.36 3.15
C MET A 97 -15.57 1.05 3.97
N PRO A 98 -15.30 1.08 5.28
CA PRO A 98 -15.26 -0.13 6.09
C PRO A 98 -16.69 -0.66 6.31
N ASP A 99 -17.19 -1.41 5.34
CA ASP A 99 -18.52 -2.04 5.39
C ASP A 99 -18.53 -3.35 6.20
N GLY A 100 -17.38 -3.75 6.74
CA GLY A 100 -17.26 -5.01 7.48
C GLY A 100 -15.91 -5.18 8.19
N PRO A 101 -15.66 -6.38 8.74
CA PRO A 101 -14.42 -6.67 9.45
C PRO A 101 -13.23 -6.67 8.48
N GLU A 102 -12.19 -5.92 8.85
CA GLU A 102 -10.97 -5.74 8.07
C GLU A 102 -10.27 -7.07 7.77
N LYS A 103 -9.83 -7.24 6.52
CA LYS A 103 -9.12 -8.45 6.06
C LYS A 103 -7.78 -8.61 6.79
N LEU A 104 -7.26 -9.84 6.85
CA LEU A 104 -6.01 -10.15 7.56
C LEU A 104 -4.80 -9.47 6.90
N ASP A 105 -4.76 -9.48 5.57
CA ASP A 105 -3.71 -8.93 4.71
C ASP A 105 -3.91 -7.45 4.36
N SER A 106 -4.90 -6.80 4.96
CA SER A 106 -5.22 -5.41 4.65
C SER A 106 -4.18 -4.45 5.22
N PRO A 107 -3.66 -3.51 4.41
CA PRO A 107 -2.74 -2.48 4.89
C PRO A 107 -3.41 -1.43 5.78
N PHE A 108 -4.75 -1.42 5.85
CA PHE A 108 -5.52 -0.47 6.65
C PHE A 108 -5.73 -0.93 8.10
N TYR A 109 -5.39 -2.18 8.44
CA TYR A 109 -5.45 -2.62 9.82
C TYR A 109 -4.26 -2.09 10.62
N ILE A 110 -4.56 -1.24 11.59
CA ILE A 110 -3.57 -0.79 12.56
C ILE A 110 -3.54 -1.82 13.69
N GLU A 111 -2.47 -2.59 13.75
CA GLU A 111 -2.24 -3.54 14.85
C GLU A 111 -2.33 -2.81 16.19
N ARG A 112 -3.11 -3.35 17.12
CA ARG A 112 -3.47 -2.63 18.35
C ARG A 112 -2.25 -2.37 19.24
N HIS A 113 -1.23 -3.23 19.17
CA HIS A 113 0.04 -3.06 19.88
C HIS A 113 0.83 -1.82 19.44
N ARG A 114 0.55 -1.24 18.27
CA ARG A 114 1.17 0.01 17.79
C ARG A 114 0.52 1.26 18.42
N ILE A 115 -0.65 1.12 19.03
CA ILE A 115 -1.30 2.19 19.78
C ILE A 115 -0.67 2.24 21.17
N LYS A 116 -0.02 3.36 21.49
CA LYS A 116 0.60 3.56 22.80
C LYS A 116 -0.44 3.31 23.90
N ARG A 117 -0.19 2.31 24.77
CA ARG A 117 -1.06 1.82 25.88
C ARG A 117 -2.15 0.79 25.51
N CYS A 118 -2.09 0.15 24.34
CA CYS A 118 -3.02 -0.95 24.00
C CYS A 118 -2.26 -2.28 23.77
N SER A 119 -2.43 -3.23 24.68
CA SER A 119 -1.83 -4.58 24.65
C SER A 119 -2.83 -5.70 24.33
N VAL A 120 -4.09 -5.34 24.03
CA VAL A 120 -5.21 -6.30 23.95
C VAL A 120 -4.96 -7.42 22.94
N GLU A 121 -4.33 -7.12 21.80
CA GLU A 121 -4.09 -8.12 20.75
C GLU A 121 -3.01 -9.13 21.15
N SER A 122 -1.90 -8.68 21.75
CA SER A 122 -0.86 -9.58 22.26
C SER A 122 -1.35 -10.41 23.45
N GLU A 123 -2.09 -9.80 24.37
CA GLU A 123 -2.71 -10.51 25.51
C GLU A 123 -3.63 -11.64 25.02
N CYS A 124 -4.44 -11.38 23.98
CA CYS A 124 -5.28 -12.42 23.39
C CYS A 124 -4.45 -13.56 22.79
N TYR A 125 -3.35 -13.25 22.10
CA TYR A 125 -2.47 -14.25 21.50
C TYR A 125 -1.78 -15.14 22.54
N GLU A 126 -1.31 -14.55 23.63
CA GLU A 126 -0.72 -15.31 24.74
C GLU A 126 -1.75 -16.15 25.47
N GLU A 127 -2.96 -15.62 25.65
CA GLU A 127 -4.01 -16.30 26.42
C GLU A 127 -4.58 -17.51 25.68
N ILE A 128 -4.72 -17.47 24.34
CA ILE A 128 -5.19 -18.63 23.57
C ILE A 128 -4.21 -19.81 23.56
N GLU A 129 -2.94 -19.59 23.90
CA GLU A 129 -1.94 -20.66 24.01
C GLU A 129 -2.02 -21.38 25.36
N LYS A 130 -2.71 -20.80 26.35
CA LYS A 130 -2.90 -21.43 27.66
C LYS A 130 -4.07 -22.42 27.62
N PRO A 131 -3.89 -23.66 28.12
CA PRO A 131 -5.00 -24.59 28.23
C PRO A 131 -6.08 -24.04 29.17
N SER A 132 -7.35 -24.31 28.84
CA SER A 132 -8.51 -23.94 29.67
C SER A 132 -8.69 -22.43 29.92
N SER A 133 -8.14 -21.57 29.06
CA SER A 133 -8.32 -20.13 29.14
C SER A 133 -9.65 -19.66 28.52
N LEU A 134 -10.13 -18.48 28.94
CA LEU A 134 -11.33 -17.85 28.39
C LEU A 134 -11.04 -16.37 28.10
N VAL A 135 -11.02 -16.02 26.82
CA VAL A 135 -10.86 -14.63 26.37
C VAL A 135 -12.22 -14.01 26.07
N ARG A 136 -12.61 -12.99 26.86
CA ARG A 136 -13.85 -12.24 26.64
C ARG A 136 -13.57 -10.89 25.98
N ILE A 137 -13.95 -10.75 24.71
CA ILE A 137 -13.83 -9.47 23.98
C ILE A 137 -15.10 -8.62 24.17
N LYS A 138 -14.99 -7.53 24.93
CA LYS A 138 -16.10 -6.59 25.20
C LYS A 138 -15.81 -5.22 24.60
N ALA A 139 -16.67 -4.77 23.68
CA ALA A 139 -16.68 -3.40 23.15
C ALA A 139 -18.04 -3.06 22.49
N PRO A 140 -18.37 -1.78 22.31
CA PRO A 140 -19.47 -1.32 21.45
C PRO A 140 -19.43 -1.86 20.03
N ASN A 141 -20.57 -1.81 19.34
CA ASN A 141 -20.66 -2.19 17.92
C ASN A 141 -19.72 -1.35 17.06
N GLN A 142 -19.23 -1.94 15.96
CA GLN A 142 -18.31 -1.30 15.00
C GLN A 142 -16.92 -0.91 15.54
N MET A 143 -16.54 -1.29 16.77
CA MET A 143 -15.17 -1.05 17.31
C MET A 143 -14.11 -2.10 16.91
N GLY A 144 -14.35 -2.83 15.81
CA GLY A 144 -13.39 -3.81 15.29
C GLY A 144 -13.26 -5.10 16.12
N LYS A 145 -14.28 -5.47 16.91
CA LYS A 145 -14.31 -6.76 17.65
C LYS A 145 -14.15 -7.96 16.72
N THR A 146 -14.93 -7.99 15.64
CA THR A 146 -14.91 -9.07 14.66
C THR A 146 -13.56 -9.13 13.93
N SER A 147 -12.95 -7.97 13.64
CA SER A 147 -11.61 -7.91 13.05
C SER A 147 -10.53 -8.49 13.98
N LEU A 148 -10.67 -8.26 15.29
CA LEU A 148 -9.79 -8.83 16.31
C LEU A 148 -9.99 -10.36 16.44
N ILE A 149 -11.23 -10.85 16.47
CA ILE A 149 -11.52 -12.30 16.49
C ILE A 149 -10.90 -13.01 15.29
N LYS A 150 -11.02 -12.46 14.08
CA LYS A 150 -10.41 -13.04 12.87
C LYS A 150 -8.89 -13.19 13.00
N ARG A 151 -8.22 -12.25 13.68
CA ARG A 151 -6.76 -12.26 13.87
C ARG A 151 -6.32 -13.24 14.95
N ILE A 152 -7.08 -13.34 16.03
CA ILE A 152 -6.88 -14.39 17.05
C ILE A 152 -7.04 -15.77 16.41
N GLN A 153 -8.05 -15.94 15.54
CA GLN A 153 -8.25 -17.17 14.79
C GLN A 153 -7.07 -17.47 13.86
N ASP A 154 -6.58 -16.47 13.13
CA ASP A 154 -5.40 -16.61 12.27
C ASP A 154 -4.16 -17.02 13.05
N LYS A 155 -3.90 -16.36 14.20
CA LYS A 155 -2.81 -16.74 15.11
C LYS A 155 -2.96 -18.18 15.63
N ALA A 156 -4.17 -18.60 15.99
CA ALA A 156 -4.45 -19.97 16.44
C ALA A 156 -4.13 -21.00 15.34
N ASN A 157 -4.54 -20.73 14.09
CA ASN A 157 -4.21 -21.58 12.94
C ASN A 157 -2.69 -21.73 12.76
N HIS A 158 -1.94 -20.63 12.87
CA HIS A 158 -0.48 -20.65 12.78
C HIS A 158 0.19 -21.41 13.93
N SER A 159 -0.48 -21.52 15.08
CA SER A 159 -0.04 -22.34 16.22
C SER A 159 -0.59 -23.78 16.16
N ASN A 160 -1.06 -24.25 15.01
CA ASN A 160 -1.63 -25.59 14.77
C ASN A 160 -2.91 -25.92 15.55
N TYR A 161 -3.64 -24.90 16.02
CA TYR A 161 -4.98 -25.09 16.60
C TYR A 161 -6.07 -25.08 15.52
N ILE A 162 -7.17 -25.80 15.78
CA ILE A 162 -8.34 -25.82 14.91
C ILE A 162 -9.45 -24.96 15.55
N PRO A 163 -9.69 -23.73 15.06
CA PRO A 163 -10.72 -22.86 15.61
C PRO A 163 -12.12 -23.32 15.20
N ILE A 164 -13.01 -23.46 16.18
CA ILE A 164 -14.42 -23.80 15.97
C ILE A 164 -15.27 -22.55 16.26
N TYR A 165 -16.07 -22.13 15.28
CA TYR A 165 -16.99 -21.00 15.45
C TYR A 165 -18.35 -21.52 15.94
N LEU A 166 -18.73 -21.15 17.16
CA LEU A 166 -20.03 -21.46 17.73
C LEU A 166 -20.87 -20.20 17.78
N ARG A 167 -22.05 -20.25 17.16
CA ARG A 167 -23.07 -19.22 17.25
C ARG A 167 -24.20 -19.77 18.09
N PHE A 168 -24.47 -19.10 19.20
CA PHE A 168 -25.67 -19.34 19.98
C PHE A 168 -26.76 -18.44 19.40
N ASP A 169 -27.62 -19.02 18.59
CA ASP A 169 -28.86 -18.35 18.21
C ASP A 169 -29.84 -18.53 19.38
N ASN A 170 -30.47 -17.45 19.81
CA ASN A 170 -31.58 -17.57 20.77
C ASN A 170 -32.70 -18.33 20.07
N SER A 171 -32.81 -19.62 20.36
CA SER A 171 -34.03 -20.38 20.12
C SER A 171 -34.94 -20.05 21.29
N ASP A 172 -36.18 -19.64 21.00
CA ASP A 172 -37.22 -19.36 22.00
C ASP A 172 -37.41 -20.54 22.99
#